data_AF-A0A533ZDP1-F1
#
_entry.id   AF-A0A533ZDP1-F1
#
_cell.length_a   1.000
_cell.length_b   1.000
_cell.length_c   1.000
_cell.angle_alpha   90.00
_cell.angle_beta   90.00
_cell.angle_gamma   90.00
#
_symmetry.space_group_name_H-M   'P 1'
#
loop_
_entity.id
_entity.type
_entity.pdbx_description
1 polymer ?
#
loop_
_entity_poly.entity_id
_entity_poly.type
_entity_poly.pdbx_seq_one_letter_code
_entity_poly.pdbx_strand_id
1 'polypeptide(L)'
;MTIFRNMQYGRHFGLNTTLLDQEAVASFPASYFVLPAAEGDLLLTPRLEPVKGLIRQARNWRMYGWGLLKEARQLSSDLGDQRAAYTDHWLTQADRFIDRLLAPLSVSNRKPIPLLAVAGRGQGTLATGVLGGPDPASPCTSLFFDEHHFKTCLPKADPTVGLEDGDGTVTVRSASLPEAYEQAFVVTHRVAMVGHGELVSDADLQAEVFAFLETALPQQ
;
A
#
# COMPACT_ATOMS: atom_id res chain seq x y z
N MET A 1 2.35 -0.07 1.30
CA MET A 1 3.42 0.94 1.12
C MET A 1 4.03 0.94 -0.29
N THR A 2 4.15 -0.23 -0.93
CA THR A 2 4.73 -0.40 -2.27
C THR A 2 4.22 0.57 -3.33
N ILE A 3 2.90 0.79 -3.44
CA ILE A 3 2.36 1.74 -4.43
C ILE A 3 2.77 3.19 -4.13
N PHE A 4 2.81 3.58 -2.87
CA PHE A 4 3.20 4.93 -2.46
C PHE A 4 4.65 5.22 -2.85
N ARG A 5 5.55 4.25 -2.62
CA ARG A 5 6.94 4.30 -3.14
C ARG A 5 6.96 4.44 -4.66
N ASN A 6 6.17 3.64 -5.38
CA ASN A 6 6.16 3.68 -6.85
C ASN A 6 5.63 5.02 -7.39
N MET A 7 4.73 5.69 -6.68
CA MET A 7 4.31 7.06 -7.00
C MET A 7 5.42 8.09 -6.79
N GLN A 8 6.51 7.77 -6.08
CA GLN A 8 7.66 8.68 -5.91
C GLN A 8 8.82 8.40 -6.86
N TYR A 9 9.05 7.13 -7.21
CA TYR A 9 10.25 6.70 -7.97
C TYR A 9 9.93 5.91 -9.24
N GLY A 10 8.65 5.67 -9.55
CA GLY A 10 8.25 4.80 -10.64
C GLY A 10 8.38 3.32 -10.29
N ARG A 11 8.21 2.45 -11.29
CA ARG A 11 8.33 1.00 -11.14
C ARG A 11 8.85 0.33 -12.42
N HIS A 12 9.77 -0.61 -12.28
CA HIS A 12 10.13 -1.53 -13.37
C HIS A 12 9.06 -2.63 -13.50
N PHE A 13 8.65 -2.95 -14.73
CA PHE A 13 7.57 -3.92 -14.99
C PHE A 13 8.04 -5.06 -15.91
N GLY A 14 8.11 -6.28 -15.36
CA GLY A 14 8.38 -7.50 -16.12
C GLY A 14 9.73 -7.53 -16.84
N LEU A 15 9.74 -8.10 -18.06
CA LEU A 15 10.90 -8.16 -18.96
C LEU A 15 11.20 -6.82 -19.66
N ASN A 16 10.34 -5.82 -19.47
CA ASN A 16 10.53 -4.49 -20.04
C ASN A 16 11.39 -3.68 -19.06
N THR A 17 12.65 -3.45 -19.42
CA THR A 17 13.58 -2.65 -18.63
C THR A 17 13.19 -1.19 -18.52
N THR A 18 12.17 -0.76 -19.28
CA THR A 18 11.64 0.61 -19.25
C THR A 18 10.85 0.82 -17.95
N LEU A 19 11.34 1.75 -17.13
CA LEU A 19 10.67 2.21 -15.92
C LEU A 19 9.31 2.81 -16.31
N LEU A 20 8.22 2.29 -15.73
CA LEU A 20 6.97 3.05 -15.71
C LEU A 20 7.22 4.26 -14.81
N ASP A 21 7.18 5.44 -15.42
CA ASP A 21 7.54 6.68 -14.75
C ASP A 21 6.65 6.96 -13.54
N GLN A 22 7.20 7.67 -12.56
CA GLN A 22 6.49 8.03 -11.32
C GLN A 22 5.21 8.82 -11.62
N GLU A 23 5.23 9.73 -12.62
CA GLU A 23 4.04 10.51 -12.98
C GLU A 23 2.95 9.60 -13.53
N ALA A 24 3.31 8.60 -14.33
CA ALA A 24 2.35 7.63 -14.86
C ALA A 24 1.69 6.85 -13.73
N VAL A 25 2.47 6.32 -12.77
CA VAL A 25 1.92 5.60 -11.61
C VAL A 25 1.00 6.51 -10.77
N ALA A 26 1.41 7.76 -10.55
CA ALA A 26 0.66 8.73 -9.75
C ALA A 26 -0.59 9.29 -10.48
N SER A 27 -0.68 9.12 -11.79
CA SER A 27 -1.84 9.50 -12.62
C SER A 27 -2.94 8.44 -12.70
N PHE A 28 -2.71 7.25 -12.14
CA PHE A 28 -3.73 6.20 -12.12
C PHE A 28 -4.62 6.33 -10.88
N PRO A 29 -5.96 6.42 -11.04
CA PRO A 29 -6.89 6.47 -9.90
C PRO A 29 -6.72 5.28 -8.95
N ALA A 30 -6.50 4.08 -9.50
CA ALA A 30 -6.33 2.85 -8.73
C ALA A 30 -5.19 2.94 -7.70
N SER A 31 -4.12 3.69 -8.00
CA SER A 31 -2.98 3.87 -7.09
C SER A 31 -3.41 4.46 -5.74
N TYR A 32 -4.41 5.34 -5.73
CA TYR A 32 -4.90 6.00 -4.51
C TYR A 32 -5.73 5.05 -3.62
N PHE A 33 -6.44 4.09 -4.21
CA PHE A 33 -7.25 3.11 -3.47
C PHE A 33 -6.40 2.07 -2.75
N VAL A 34 -5.18 1.81 -3.23
CA VAL A 34 -4.24 0.87 -2.60
C VAL A 34 -3.15 1.56 -1.78
N LEU A 35 -3.27 2.89 -1.58
CA LEU A 35 -2.42 3.59 -0.61
C LEU A 35 -2.64 3.03 0.80
N PRO A 36 -1.60 2.99 1.65
CA PRO A 36 -1.74 2.57 3.02
C PRO A 36 -2.86 3.33 3.75
N ALA A 37 -3.62 2.63 4.58
CA ALA A 37 -4.74 3.19 5.36
C ALA A 37 -4.76 2.61 6.77
N ALA A 38 -5.51 3.26 7.67
CA ALA A 38 -5.59 2.91 9.09
C ALA A 38 -4.19 2.72 9.70
N GLU A 39 -3.93 1.58 10.34
CA GLU A 39 -2.63 1.26 10.94
C GLU A 39 -1.48 1.15 9.93
N GLY A 40 -1.78 1.02 8.63
CA GLY A 40 -0.79 1.04 7.56
C GLY A 40 -0.34 2.44 7.13
N ASP A 41 -1.10 3.50 7.42
CA ASP A 41 -0.69 4.88 7.17
C ASP A 41 0.32 5.31 8.23
N LEU A 42 1.56 4.84 8.04
CA LEU A 42 2.67 4.99 8.96
C LEU A 42 3.93 5.37 8.18
N LEU A 43 4.56 6.47 8.60
CA LEU A 43 5.91 6.87 8.21
C LEU A 43 6.80 6.95 9.44
N LEU A 44 8.11 6.98 9.24
CA LEU A 44 9.09 7.23 10.29
C LEU A 44 9.68 8.64 10.15
N THR A 45 9.99 9.32 11.24
CA THR A 45 10.84 10.53 11.19
C THR A 45 12.30 10.14 10.92
N PRO A 46 13.19 11.11 10.65
CA PRO A 46 14.64 10.84 10.58
C PRO A 46 15.24 10.30 11.90
N ARG A 47 14.50 10.38 13.01
CA ARG A 47 14.86 9.76 14.30
C ARG A 47 14.25 8.38 14.50
N LEU A 48 13.63 7.82 13.47
CA LEU A 48 12.90 6.55 13.47
C LEU A 48 11.69 6.53 14.40
N GLU A 49 11.11 7.70 14.68
CA GLU A 49 9.88 7.80 15.46
C GLU A 49 8.67 7.67 14.53
N PRO A 50 7.62 6.92 14.91
CA PRO A 50 6.45 6.73 14.07
C PRO A 50 5.60 8.00 13.94
N VAL A 51 5.13 8.29 12.72
CA VAL A 51 4.16 9.33 12.41
C VAL A 51 3.02 8.70 11.61
N LYS A 52 1.80 8.79 12.15
CA LYS A 52 0.62 8.16 11.57
C LYS A 52 -0.27 9.16 10.82
N GLY A 53 -1.00 8.67 9.82
CA GLY A 53 -2.10 9.39 9.19
C GLY A 53 -1.69 10.51 8.25
N LEU A 54 -0.46 10.50 7.73
CA LEU A 54 0.01 11.55 6.83
C LEU A 54 -0.32 11.27 5.36
N ILE A 55 -0.25 10.00 4.94
CA ILE A 55 -0.24 9.60 3.54
C ILE A 55 -1.60 9.87 2.90
N ARG A 56 -2.70 9.82 3.64
CA ARG A 56 -4.03 10.01 3.02
C ARG A 56 -4.52 11.46 2.99
N GLN A 57 -3.77 12.40 3.58
CA GLN A 57 -4.19 13.80 3.65
C GLN A 57 -3.62 14.64 2.50
N ALA A 58 -4.49 15.18 1.64
CA ALA A 58 -4.09 15.97 0.47
C ALA A 58 -3.17 17.17 0.79
N ARG A 59 -3.37 17.82 1.95
CA ARG A 59 -2.48 18.91 2.42
C ARG A 59 -1.02 18.49 2.54
N ASN A 60 -0.76 17.23 2.94
CA ASN A 60 0.60 16.72 3.10
C ASN A 60 1.23 16.43 1.75
N TRP A 61 0.46 15.92 0.77
CA TRP A 61 0.95 15.75 -0.60
C TRP A 61 1.44 17.05 -1.21
N ARG A 62 0.69 18.14 -0.97
CA ARG A 62 1.09 19.48 -1.42
C ARG A 62 2.31 20.00 -0.66
N MET A 63 2.35 19.82 0.65
CA MET A 63 3.47 20.27 1.50
C MET A 63 4.79 19.57 1.15
N TYR A 64 4.75 18.26 0.93
CA TYR A 64 5.94 17.43 0.72
C TYR A 64 6.23 17.14 -0.76
N GLY A 65 5.38 17.61 -1.68
CA GLY A 65 5.56 17.43 -3.12
C GLY A 65 5.54 15.96 -3.54
N TRP A 66 4.53 15.20 -3.11
CA TRP A 66 4.43 13.77 -3.42
C TRP A 66 3.72 13.50 -4.74
N GLY A 67 4.12 12.42 -5.43
CA GLY A 67 3.48 11.96 -6.66
C GLY A 67 3.50 13.01 -7.78
N LEU A 68 2.32 13.34 -8.32
CA LEU A 68 2.20 14.36 -9.37
C LEU A 68 2.69 15.75 -8.94
N LEU A 69 2.80 16.01 -7.64
CA LEU A 69 3.28 17.28 -7.08
C LEU A 69 4.80 17.28 -6.84
N LYS A 70 5.49 16.22 -7.23
CA LYS A 70 6.95 16.21 -7.27
C LYS A 70 7.41 17.32 -8.21
N GLU A 71 8.41 18.07 -7.76
CA GLU A 71 8.95 19.23 -8.49
C GLU A 71 7.91 20.34 -8.78
N ALA A 72 6.87 20.48 -7.95
CA ALA A 72 5.82 21.50 -8.13
C ALA A 72 6.35 22.94 -8.33
N ARG A 73 7.56 23.26 -7.87
CA ARG A 73 8.21 24.56 -8.09
C ARG A 73 8.63 24.82 -9.55
N GLN A 74 8.75 23.76 -10.36
CA GLN A 74 9.09 23.82 -11.78
C GLN A 74 7.85 23.79 -12.68
N LEU A 75 6.69 23.45 -12.12
CA LEU A 75 5.41 23.47 -12.84
C LEU A 75 4.91 24.92 -12.98
N SER A 76 4.18 25.19 -14.06
CA SER A 76 3.36 26.40 -14.12
C SER A 76 2.32 26.38 -12.98
N SER A 77 1.89 27.55 -12.51
CA SER A 77 0.85 27.68 -11.47
C SER A 77 -0.38 26.84 -11.81
N ASP A 78 -0.84 26.95 -13.05
CA ASP A 78 -2.07 26.31 -13.52
C ASP A 78 -1.94 24.78 -13.52
N LEU A 79 -0.81 24.25 -13.98
CA LEU A 79 -0.57 22.81 -13.99
C LEU A 79 -0.39 22.26 -12.57
N GLY A 80 0.29 23.00 -11.70
CA GLY A 80 0.45 22.65 -10.29
C GLY A 80 -0.90 22.56 -9.57
N ASP A 81 -1.78 23.54 -9.80
CA ASP A 81 -3.12 23.54 -9.20
C ASP A 81 -4.02 22.44 -9.75
N GLN A 82 -3.96 22.14 -11.07
CA GLN A 82 -4.69 21.02 -11.66
C GLN A 82 -4.25 19.66 -11.06
N ARG A 83 -2.94 19.43 -10.94
CA ARG A 83 -2.40 18.20 -10.33
C ARG A 83 -2.76 18.10 -8.84
N ALA A 84 -2.79 19.22 -8.13
CA ALA A 84 -3.20 19.26 -6.72
C ALA A 84 -4.69 18.91 -6.58
N ALA A 85 -5.55 19.51 -7.41
CA ALA A 85 -6.98 19.21 -7.43
C ALA A 85 -7.26 17.74 -7.81
N TYR A 86 -6.53 17.20 -8.78
CA TYR A 86 -6.61 15.78 -9.14
C TYR A 86 -6.23 14.87 -7.96
N THR A 87 -5.13 15.18 -7.29
CA THR A 87 -4.62 14.41 -6.13
C THR A 87 -5.64 14.43 -4.99
N ASP A 88 -6.16 15.61 -4.65
CA ASP A 88 -7.18 15.80 -3.61
C ASP A 88 -8.48 15.02 -3.93
N HIS A 89 -8.93 15.09 -5.17
CA HIS A 89 -10.12 14.37 -5.63
C HIS A 89 -9.98 12.86 -5.39
N TRP A 90 -8.89 12.24 -5.84
CA TRP A 90 -8.73 10.78 -5.72
C TRP A 90 -8.39 10.31 -4.32
N LEU A 91 -7.66 11.08 -3.52
CA LEU A 91 -7.51 10.80 -2.09
C LEU A 91 -8.87 10.79 -1.39
N THR A 92 -9.71 11.79 -1.67
CA THR A 92 -11.07 11.87 -1.10
C THR A 92 -11.95 10.69 -1.52
N GLN A 93 -11.91 10.28 -2.79
CA GLN A 93 -12.67 9.11 -3.25
C GLN A 93 -12.16 7.82 -2.59
N ALA A 94 -10.84 7.67 -2.49
CA ALA A 94 -10.23 6.51 -1.86
C ALA A 94 -10.56 6.44 -0.36
N ASP A 95 -10.55 7.56 0.37
CA ASP A 95 -10.93 7.61 1.78
C ASP A 95 -12.36 7.11 1.99
N ARG A 96 -13.31 7.65 1.22
CA ARG A 96 -14.71 7.21 1.27
C ARG A 96 -14.88 5.73 0.96
N PHE A 97 -14.08 5.18 0.05
CA PHE A 97 -14.10 3.76 -0.26
C PHE A 97 -13.56 2.92 0.89
N ILE A 98 -12.39 3.29 1.44
CA ILE A 98 -11.77 2.56 2.54
C ILE A 98 -12.63 2.63 3.81
N ASP A 99 -13.21 3.78 4.13
CA ASP A 99 -14.13 3.93 5.27
C ASP A 99 -15.30 2.95 5.15
N ARG A 100 -15.84 2.76 3.95
CA ARG A 100 -16.91 1.77 3.68
C ARG A 100 -16.40 0.33 3.75
N LEU A 101 -15.18 0.08 3.27
CA LEU A 101 -14.56 -1.24 3.33
C LEU A 101 -14.30 -1.66 4.77
N LEU A 102 -13.84 -0.75 5.63
CA LEU A 102 -13.50 -1.04 7.03
C LEU A 102 -14.70 -1.02 7.98
N ALA A 103 -15.84 -0.45 7.56
CA ALA A 103 -17.08 -0.44 8.33
C ALA A 103 -18.23 -1.14 7.58
N PRO A 104 -18.12 -2.47 7.30
CA PRO A 104 -19.22 -3.18 6.68
C PRO A 104 -20.44 -3.18 7.60
N LEU A 105 -21.63 -3.16 6.99
CA LEU A 105 -22.90 -3.12 7.70
C LEU A 105 -23.00 -4.31 8.66
N SER A 106 -23.12 -4.04 9.96
CA SER A 106 -23.28 -5.03 11.04
C SER A 106 -24.64 -5.74 11.02
N VAL A 107 -25.33 -5.80 9.88
CA VAL A 107 -26.58 -6.54 9.78
C VAL A 107 -26.23 -8.00 9.90
N SER A 108 -26.64 -8.61 11.02
CA SER A 108 -26.49 -10.04 11.28
C SER A 108 -26.90 -10.82 10.04
N ASN A 109 -25.92 -11.40 9.35
CA ASN A 109 -26.18 -12.18 8.16
C ASN A 109 -26.86 -13.47 8.58
N ARG A 110 -28.13 -13.65 8.19
CA ARG A 110 -28.90 -14.85 8.54
C ARG A 110 -28.40 -16.11 7.81
N LYS A 111 -27.51 -15.95 6.83
CA LYS A 111 -26.84 -17.05 6.15
C LYS A 111 -25.33 -16.89 6.33
N PRO A 112 -24.63 -17.86 6.93
CA PRO A 112 -23.17 -17.84 6.96
C PRO A 112 -22.66 -17.88 5.52
N ILE A 113 -22.00 -16.80 5.07
CA ILE A 113 -21.31 -16.77 3.78
C ILE A 113 -19.88 -17.24 4.04
N PRO A 114 -19.44 -18.38 3.49
CA PRO A 114 -18.07 -18.84 3.65
C PRO A 114 -17.11 -17.90 2.90
N LEU A 115 -15.98 -17.60 3.53
CA LEU A 115 -14.92 -16.75 2.96
C LEU A 115 -13.56 -17.42 3.17
N LEU A 116 -12.80 -17.62 2.10
CA LEU A 116 -11.40 -18.04 2.17
C LEU A 116 -10.50 -16.80 2.05
N ALA A 117 -9.71 -16.53 3.09
CA ALA A 117 -8.74 -15.45 3.13
C ALA A 117 -7.33 -16.03 3.01
N VAL A 118 -6.67 -15.78 1.87
CA VAL A 118 -5.32 -16.29 1.59
C VAL A 118 -4.32 -15.15 1.63
N ALA A 119 -3.21 -15.31 2.37
CA ALA A 119 -2.13 -14.35 2.46
C ALA A 119 -0.76 -15.03 2.33
N GLY A 120 0.22 -14.30 1.77
CA GLY A 120 1.60 -14.75 1.68
C GLY A 120 2.45 -14.21 2.83
N ARG A 121 3.52 -14.92 3.17
CA ARG A 121 4.52 -14.53 4.19
C ARG A 121 5.91 -15.06 3.84
N GLY A 122 6.90 -14.69 4.64
CA GLY A 122 8.27 -15.18 4.55
C GLY A 122 9.20 -14.27 3.74
N GLN A 123 8.69 -13.15 3.20
CA GLN A 123 9.48 -12.17 2.48
C GLN A 123 9.49 -10.82 3.19
N GLY A 124 10.66 -10.19 3.26
CA GLY A 124 10.79 -8.80 3.72
C GLY A 124 10.01 -7.87 2.81
N THR A 125 8.95 -7.27 3.36
CA THR A 125 7.96 -6.50 2.61
C THR A 125 7.90 -5.07 3.13
N LEU A 126 7.89 -4.10 2.21
CA LEU A 126 7.90 -2.69 2.57
C LEU A 126 6.63 -2.32 3.36
N ALA A 127 6.81 -2.02 4.64
CA ALA A 127 5.75 -1.67 5.57
C ALA A 127 5.66 -0.16 5.79
N THR A 128 6.81 0.51 5.85
CA THR A 128 6.88 1.95 6.08
C THR A 128 8.03 2.60 5.30
N GLY A 129 7.98 3.91 5.15
CA GLY A 129 9.05 4.73 4.62
C GLY A 129 9.43 5.81 5.63
N VAL A 130 10.57 6.44 5.43
CA VAL A 130 10.99 7.56 6.29
C VAL A 130 10.62 8.87 5.61
N LEU A 131 9.96 9.72 6.38
CA LEU A 131 9.69 11.11 6.06
C LEU A 131 10.97 11.91 6.20
N GLY A 132 11.44 12.48 5.09
CA GLY A 132 12.51 13.47 5.10
C GLY A 132 12.01 14.88 5.36
N GLY A 133 12.89 15.86 5.15
CA GLY A 133 12.50 17.26 5.20
C GLY A 133 11.70 17.68 3.96
N PRO A 134 10.87 18.73 4.05
CA PRO A 134 10.19 19.30 2.88
C PRO A 134 11.14 20.09 1.97
N ASP A 135 12.44 20.13 2.27
CA ASP A 135 13.43 20.87 1.48
C ASP A 135 13.80 20.07 0.22
N PRO A 136 13.39 20.52 -0.98
CA PRO A 136 13.73 19.83 -2.23
C PRO A 136 15.21 19.92 -2.60
N ALA A 137 16.01 20.78 -1.95
CA ALA A 137 17.45 20.87 -2.18
C ALA A 137 18.25 19.85 -1.33
N SER A 138 17.61 19.18 -0.39
CA SER A 138 18.24 18.15 0.43
C SER A 138 18.41 16.86 -0.38
N PRO A 139 19.60 16.21 -0.36
CA PRO A 139 19.76 14.86 -0.91
C PRO A 139 18.89 13.84 -0.16
N CYS A 140 18.46 14.19 1.05
CA CYS A 140 17.45 13.48 1.81
C CYS A 140 16.09 14.08 1.47
N THR A 141 15.56 13.60 0.35
CA THR A 141 14.25 13.93 -0.25
C THR A 141 13.11 13.87 0.76
N SER A 142 11.92 14.36 0.39
CA SER A 142 10.76 14.35 1.28
C SER A 142 10.33 12.95 1.75
N LEU A 143 10.71 11.89 1.04
CA LEU A 143 10.55 10.49 1.46
C LEU A 143 11.75 9.65 1.05
N PHE A 144 12.01 8.56 1.77
CA PHE A 144 12.96 7.52 1.39
C PHE A 144 12.55 6.12 1.88
N PHE A 145 12.84 5.10 1.08
CA PHE A 145 12.38 3.72 1.28
C PHE A 145 13.44 2.65 1.01
N ASP A 146 14.57 3.02 0.41
CA ASP A 146 15.59 2.07 -0.06
C ASP A 146 16.93 2.22 0.68
N GLU A 147 17.71 1.15 0.64
CA GLU A 147 19.01 1.06 1.30
C GLU A 147 19.98 2.19 0.89
N HIS A 148 19.90 2.67 -0.34
CA HIS A 148 20.78 3.75 -0.82
C HIS A 148 20.50 5.06 -0.09
N HIS A 149 19.22 5.44 0.03
CA HIS A 149 18.83 6.61 0.82
C HIS A 149 19.09 6.41 2.31
N PHE A 150 18.87 5.21 2.85
CA PHE A 150 19.23 4.92 4.25
C PHE A 150 20.72 5.12 4.51
N LYS A 151 21.60 4.60 3.65
CA LYS A 151 23.05 4.81 3.77
C LYS A 151 23.47 6.27 3.68
N THR A 152 22.77 7.05 2.86
CA THR A 152 23.10 8.46 2.61
C THR A 152 22.57 9.38 3.71
N CYS A 153 21.33 9.15 4.15
CA CYS A 153 20.58 10.06 5.00
C CYS A 153 20.52 9.61 6.46
N LEU A 154 20.60 8.32 6.71
CA LEU A 154 20.58 7.70 8.04
C LEU A 154 21.67 6.61 8.15
N PRO A 155 22.97 6.94 8.00
CA PRO A 155 24.05 5.96 7.88
C PRO A 155 24.21 5.02 9.09
N LYS A 156 23.60 5.36 10.23
CA LYS A 156 23.62 4.56 11.47
C LYS A 156 22.36 3.73 11.68
N ALA A 157 21.33 3.90 10.85
CA ALA A 157 20.08 3.16 10.94
C ALA A 157 20.21 1.83 10.21
N ASP A 158 19.50 0.82 10.72
CA ASP A 158 19.30 -0.44 10.00
C ASP A 158 18.38 -0.19 8.78
N PRO A 159 18.84 -0.47 7.54
CA PRO A 159 18.00 -0.30 6.35
C PRO A 159 16.77 -1.22 6.34
N THR A 160 16.71 -2.26 7.17
CA THR A 160 15.54 -3.14 7.24
C THR A 160 14.44 -2.61 8.15
N VAL A 161 14.63 -1.47 8.82
CA VAL A 161 13.62 -0.87 9.73
C VAL A 161 12.29 -0.56 9.04
N GLY A 162 12.30 -0.40 7.71
CA GLY A 162 11.10 -0.18 6.90
C GLY A 162 10.36 -1.45 6.47
N LEU A 163 10.88 -2.64 6.80
CA LEU A 163 10.38 -3.93 6.33
C LEU A 163 9.64 -4.70 7.44
N GLU A 164 8.58 -5.40 7.05
CA GLU A 164 7.86 -6.38 7.88
C GLU A 164 7.71 -7.70 7.10
N ASP A 165 7.27 -8.76 7.79
CA ASP A 165 6.93 -10.02 7.14
C ASP A 165 5.73 -9.85 6.19
N GLY A 166 5.78 -10.53 5.04
CA GLY A 166 4.78 -10.45 3.98
C GLY A 166 5.18 -11.25 2.75
N ASP A 167 4.54 -10.93 1.63
CA ASP A 167 4.67 -11.65 0.36
C ASP A 167 5.57 -10.92 -0.67
N GLY A 168 6.35 -9.93 -0.20
CA GLY A 168 7.19 -9.06 -1.02
C GLY A 168 6.45 -7.85 -1.59
N THR A 169 5.12 -7.79 -1.49
CA THR A 169 4.30 -6.65 -1.93
C THR A 169 3.35 -6.13 -0.85
N VAL A 170 2.67 -7.03 -0.15
CA VAL A 170 1.68 -6.81 0.91
C VAL A 170 2.19 -7.44 2.19
N THR A 171 2.21 -6.67 3.29
CA THR A 171 2.62 -7.21 4.59
C THR A 171 1.53 -8.13 5.15
N VAL A 172 1.91 -9.10 5.99
CA VAL A 172 0.94 -9.95 6.69
C VAL A 172 -0.09 -9.10 7.43
N ARG A 173 0.36 -8.02 8.10
CA ARG A 173 -0.53 -7.07 8.79
C ARG A 173 -1.58 -6.45 7.85
N SER A 174 -1.20 -6.08 6.64
CA SER A 174 -2.12 -5.47 5.67
C SER A 174 -3.04 -6.50 5.01
N ALA A 175 -2.64 -7.77 4.96
CA ALA A 175 -3.45 -8.85 4.41
C ALA A 175 -4.51 -9.36 5.39
N SER A 176 -4.35 -9.09 6.69
CA SER A 176 -5.33 -9.43 7.72
C SER A 176 -6.69 -8.79 7.44
N LEU A 177 -7.74 -9.58 7.53
CA LEU A 177 -9.11 -9.10 7.37
C LEU A 177 -9.51 -8.16 8.54
N PRO A 178 -10.30 -7.11 8.27
CA PRO A 178 -10.90 -6.31 9.34
C PRO A 178 -11.84 -7.17 10.19
N GLU A 179 -11.91 -6.89 11.50
CA GLU A 179 -12.76 -7.64 12.46
C GLU A 179 -14.22 -7.75 12.01
N ALA A 180 -14.74 -6.72 11.36
CA ALA A 180 -16.12 -6.71 10.90
C ALA A 180 -16.40 -7.76 9.79
N TYR A 181 -15.37 -8.22 9.05
CA TYR A 181 -15.50 -9.36 8.14
C TYR A 181 -15.57 -10.69 8.91
N GLU A 182 -14.80 -10.85 9.98
CA GLU A 182 -14.87 -12.03 10.85
C GLU A 182 -16.27 -12.17 11.48
N GLN A 183 -16.97 -11.06 11.71
CA GLN A 183 -18.34 -11.05 12.22
C GLN A 183 -19.40 -11.32 11.14
N ALA A 184 -19.12 -10.96 9.88
CA ALA A 184 -20.07 -11.05 8.77
C ALA A 184 -19.99 -12.36 7.96
N PHE A 185 -18.85 -13.05 8.03
CA PHE A 185 -18.52 -14.23 7.22
C PHE A 185 -18.07 -15.41 8.09
N VAL A 186 -18.15 -16.62 7.54
CA VAL A 186 -17.45 -17.79 8.11
C VAL A 186 -16.07 -17.85 7.46
N VAL A 187 -15.08 -17.29 8.13
CA VAL A 187 -13.75 -17.08 7.55
C VAL A 187 -12.85 -18.29 7.79
N THR A 188 -12.22 -18.76 6.71
CA THR A 188 -11.10 -19.70 6.74
C THR A 188 -9.83 -18.93 6.37
N HIS A 189 -8.86 -18.91 7.29
CA HIS A 189 -7.58 -18.23 7.08
C HIS A 189 -6.54 -19.20 6.55
N ARG A 190 -5.82 -18.78 5.50
CA ARG A 190 -4.66 -19.48 4.97
C ARG A 190 -3.49 -18.52 4.84
N VAL A 191 -2.38 -18.84 5.49
CA VAL A 191 -1.12 -18.10 5.36
C VAL A 191 -0.05 -19.05 4.82
N ALA A 192 0.50 -18.74 3.65
CA ALA A 192 1.49 -19.56 2.95
C ALA A 192 2.85 -18.86 2.82
N MET A 193 3.94 -19.62 2.82
CA MET A 193 5.30 -19.07 2.67
C MET A 193 5.66 -18.87 1.19
N VAL A 194 4.93 -17.97 0.54
CA VAL A 194 5.04 -17.70 -0.90
C VAL A 194 5.03 -16.18 -1.16
N GLY A 195 5.54 -15.77 -2.32
CA GLY A 195 5.45 -14.37 -2.75
C GLY A 195 4.08 -14.00 -3.31
N HIS A 196 3.89 -12.70 -3.57
CA HIS A 196 2.59 -12.16 -4.00
C HIS A 196 2.09 -12.74 -5.32
N GLY A 197 3.01 -12.99 -6.27
CA GLY A 197 2.66 -13.58 -7.56
C GLY A 197 2.33 -15.07 -7.46
N GLU A 198 2.96 -15.76 -6.51
CA GLU A 198 2.79 -17.19 -6.27
C GLU A 198 1.48 -17.52 -5.56
N LEU A 199 0.82 -16.55 -4.90
CA LEU A 199 -0.50 -16.74 -4.29
C LEU A 199 -1.56 -17.31 -5.24
N VAL A 200 -1.43 -17.06 -6.55
CA VAL A 200 -2.37 -17.54 -7.57
C VAL A 200 -1.84 -18.71 -8.39
N SER A 201 -0.54 -18.99 -8.36
CA SER A 201 0.10 -20.02 -9.19
C SER A 201 0.63 -21.21 -8.41
N ASP A 202 0.72 -21.12 -7.08
CA ASP A 202 1.14 -22.22 -6.22
C ASP A 202 0.10 -23.36 -6.26
N ALA A 203 0.58 -24.57 -6.54
CA ALA A 203 -0.27 -25.72 -6.79
C ALA A 203 -1.03 -26.19 -5.54
N ASP A 204 -0.39 -26.09 -4.37
CA ASP A 204 -1.02 -26.48 -3.10
C ASP A 204 -2.12 -25.48 -2.73
N LEU A 205 -1.87 -24.18 -2.88
CA LEU A 205 -2.89 -23.15 -2.70
C LEU A 205 -4.05 -23.29 -3.68
N GLN A 206 -3.77 -23.60 -4.96
CA GLN A 206 -4.84 -23.87 -5.93
C GLN A 206 -5.70 -25.06 -5.51
N ALA A 207 -5.08 -26.17 -5.09
CA ALA A 207 -5.80 -27.34 -4.60
C ALA A 207 -6.69 -27.02 -3.39
N GLU A 208 -6.19 -26.21 -2.45
CA GLU A 208 -6.96 -25.73 -1.30
C GLU A 208 -8.15 -24.84 -1.70
N VAL A 209 -7.97 -23.95 -2.67
CA VAL A 209 -9.05 -23.12 -3.22
C VAL A 209 -10.13 -24.00 -3.85
N PHE A 210 -9.74 -25.01 -4.64
CA PHE A 210 -10.71 -25.95 -5.22
C PHE A 210 -11.47 -26.72 -4.15
N ALA A 211 -10.78 -27.27 -3.14
CA ALA A 211 -11.41 -27.96 -2.02
C ALA A 211 -12.37 -27.05 -1.22
N PHE A 212 -12.00 -25.79 -1.02
CA PHE A 212 -12.87 -24.80 -0.40
C PHE A 212 -14.14 -24.56 -1.25
N LEU A 213 -14.01 -24.41 -2.57
CA LEU A 213 -15.16 -24.21 -3.46
C LEU A 213 -16.10 -25.43 -3.49
N GLU A 214 -15.56 -26.65 -3.48
CA GLU A 214 -16.36 -27.89 -3.43
C GLU A 214 -17.16 -28.04 -2.14
N THR A 215 -16.61 -27.57 -1.02
CA THR A 215 -17.27 -27.63 0.30
C THR A 215 -18.20 -26.46 0.57
N ALA A 216 -17.90 -25.28 0.03
CA ALA A 216 -18.63 -24.04 0.25
C ALA A 216 -19.84 -23.86 -0.69
N LEU A 217 -19.85 -24.51 -1.85
CA LEU A 217 -20.96 -24.43 -2.81
C LEU A 217 -21.96 -25.57 -2.55
N PRO A 218 -23.28 -25.28 -2.45
CA PRO A 218 -24.27 -26.34 -2.43
C PRO A 218 -24.10 -27.19 -3.69
N GLN A 219 -24.01 -28.51 -3.55
CA GLN A 219 -24.10 -29.42 -4.69
C GLN A 219 -25.45 -29.16 -5.37
N GLN A 220 -25.41 -28.61 -6.60
CA GLN A 220 -26.59 -28.41 -7.43
C GLN A 220 -27.00 -29.72 -8.10
#